data_AF-A0A7U6Y6S8-F1
#
_entry.id   AF-A0A7U6Y6S8-F1
#
_cell.length_a   1.000
_cell.length_b   1.000
_cell.length_c   1.000
_cell.angle_alpha   90.00
_cell.angle_beta   90.00
_cell.angle_gamma   90.00
#
_symmetry.space_group_name_H-M   'P 1'
#
loop_
_entity.id
_entity.type
_entity.pdbx_description
1 polymer ?
#
loop_
_entity_poly.entity_id
_entity_poly.type
_entity_poly.pdbx_seq_one_letter_code
_entity_poly.pdbx_strand_id
1 'polypeptide(L)'
;MEFIIGKDGAGAPGASAGVGAATAPAGDLIKESSMNAFMADVIEASKSALILVDFWATWCGPCKQLGPALEKVVRQMNGAVRLVKIDVDKNQPLAQQLGIQSVPTVYAFKNGQPVDAFAGALPESQIKDFITRLLGDTAPVDQLAQALAVAEEMLTQGDAAGAAQIFAQILAHDPESAEALAGLVRTEIKAGQLEQAQRFLDQAPAKLQTHAAILAARAALDLARQLEKTGSTADLRRKLAENPQDHQIRFDLALAYFASDEREAAVDELLEIIKRDRKWNDEAARKQLVTFFDAFGQTDPLTIESRRKLSAILFS
;
A
#
# COMPACT_ATOMS: atom_id res chain seq x y z
N MET A 1 -30.60 37.58 -47.56
CA MET A 1 -31.72 37.63 -46.60
C MET A 1 -31.20 37.06 -45.29
N GLU A 2 -30.49 37.85 -44.49
CA GLU A 2 -31.00 38.80 -43.49
C GLU A 2 -31.76 38.13 -42.32
N PHE A 3 -31.05 38.08 -41.19
CA PHE A 3 -31.44 38.22 -39.78
C PHE A 3 -32.85 37.79 -39.31
N ILE A 4 -32.90 37.00 -38.22
CA ILE A 4 -33.51 37.44 -36.95
C ILE A 4 -32.70 36.87 -35.76
N ILE A 5 -32.25 37.79 -34.90
CA ILE A 5 -31.62 37.61 -33.59
C ILE A 5 -32.73 37.52 -32.54
N GLY A 6 -32.59 36.59 -31.58
CA GLY A 6 -33.29 36.60 -30.30
C GLY A 6 -32.30 36.50 -29.15
N LYS A 7 -32.04 37.63 -28.49
CA LYS A 7 -31.40 37.83 -27.18
C LYS A 7 -32.51 37.56 -26.13
N ASP A 8 -32.31 36.84 -25.03
CA ASP A 8 -31.62 37.26 -23.81
C ASP A 8 -31.45 36.06 -22.85
N GLY A 9 -30.37 36.03 -22.07
CA GLY A 9 -30.24 35.12 -20.93
C GLY A 9 -28.80 34.92 -20.46
N ALA A 10 -28.40 35.67 -19.44
CA ALA A 10 -27.06 35.72 -18.86
C ALA A 10 -26.58 34.39 -18.22
N GLY A 11 -25.27 34.12 -18.31
CA GLY A 11 -24.57 33.09 -17.54
C GLY A 11 -23.06 33.07 -17.85
N ALA A 12 -22.25 33.31 -16.82
CA ALA A 12 -20.78 33.49 -16.85
C ALA A 12 -19.98 32.18 -17.13
N PRO A 13 -18.63 32.22 -17.21
CA PRO A 13 -17.84 31.36 -18.09
C PRO A 13 -17.34 30.03 -17.49
N GLY A 14 -17.12 29.07 -18.39
CA GLY A 14 -15.93 28.22 -18.47
C GLY A 14 -15.55 27.37 -17.27
N ALA A 15 -16.03 26.12 -17.24
CA ALA A 15 -15.38 25.04 -16.52
C ALA A 15 -15.05 23.92 -17.53
N SER A 16 -13.76 23.69 -17.73
CA SER A 16 -13.21 22.56 -18.47
C SER A 16 -13.61 21.25 -17.77
N ALA A 17 -14.53 20.49 -18.35
CA ALA A 17 -14.82 19.14 -17.90
C ALA A 17 -13.69 18.22 -18.35
N GLY A 18 -12.75 17.95 -17.43
CA GLY A 18 -11.78 16.87 -17.56
C GLY A 18 -12.51 15.53 -17.66
N VAL A 19 -12.00 14.68 -18.56
CA VAL A 19 -12.48 13.31 -18.76
C VAL A 19 -12.05 12.49 -17.54
N GLY A 20 -12.92 12.42 -16.53
CA GLY A 20 -12.78 11.50 -15.40
C GLY A 20 -13.18 10.10 -15.84
N ALA A 21 -12.22 9.20 -15.98
CA ALA A 21 -12.49 7.77 -16.03
C ALA A 21 -13.00 7.34 -14.64
N ALA A 22 -14.32 7.26 -14.50
CA ALA A 22 -14.96 6.84 -13.26
C ALA A 22 -14.65 5.35 -13.00
N THR A 23 -13.89 5.08 -11.94
CA THR A 23 -13.74 3.76 -11.33
C THR A 23 -15.08 3.34 -10.74
N ALA A 24 -15.68 2.31 -11.34
CA ALA A 24 -16.96 1.77 -10.89
C ALA A 24 -16.79 0.96 -9.59
N PRO A 25 -17.73 1.02 -8.64
CA PRO A 25 -17.66 0.27 -7.39
C PRO A 25 -17.71 -1.24 -7.62
N ALA A 26 -17.13 -2.03 -6.70
CA ALA A 26 -16.96 -3.49 -6.80
C ALA A 26 -18.26 -4.32 -6.99
N GLY A 27 -19.44 -3.70 -6.84
CA GLY A 27 -20.74 -4.31 -7.15
C GLY A 27 -21.16 -4.24 -8.62
N ASP A 28 -20.42 -3.53 -9.49
CA ASP A 28 -20.85 -3.13 -10.83
C ASP A 28 -20.08 -3.82 -11.98
N LEU A 29 -19.23 -4.82 -11.66
CA LEU A 29 -18.40 -5.50 -12.66
C LEU A 29 -19.14 -6.58 -13.44
N ILE A 30 -20.20 -7.16 -12.87
CA ILE A 30 -20.99 -8.22 -13.50
C ILE A 30 -22.46 -7.87 -13.32
N LYS A 31 -23.21 -7.81 -14.41
CA LYS A 31 -24.64 -7.49 -14.38
C LYS A 31 -25.44 -8.28 -15.40
N GLU A 32 -26.68 -8.62 -15.04
CA GLU A 32 -27.69 -9.04 -16.01
C GLU A 32 -28.24 -7.79 -16.73
N SER A 33 -28.51 -7.90 -18.02
CA SER A 33 -29.08 -6.81 -18.82
C SER A 33 -30.15 -7.33 -19.79
N SER A 34 -30.68 -6.42 -20.59
CA SER A 34 -31.74 -6.70 -21.56
C SER A 34 -31.57 -5.83 -22.79
N MET A 35 -32.35 -6.13 -23.83
CA MET A 35 -32.42 -5.33 -25.06
C MET A 35 -32.66 -3.84 -24.78
N ASN A 36 -33.53 -3.50 -23.82
CA ASN A 36 -33.87 -2.11 -23.51
C ASN A 36 -32.70 -1.33 -22.89
N ALA A 37 -31.84 -2.02 -22.13
CA ALA A 37 -30.71 -1.41 -21.43
C ALA A 37 -29.38 -1.55 -22.20
N PHE A 38 -29.35 -2.31 -23.30
CA PHE A 38 -28.14 -2.64 -24.05
C PHE A 38 -27.34 -1.41 -24.49
N MET A 39 -28.01 -0.34 -24.91
CA MET A 39 -27.35 0.91 -25.29
C MET A 39 -26.56 1.51 -24.13
N ALA A 40 -27.13 1.59 -22.94
CA ALA A 40 -26.45 2.14 -21.77
C ALA A 40 -25.37 1.17 -21.24
N ASP A 41 -25.75 -0.10 -21.10
CA ASP A 41 -24.98 -1.11 -20.39
C ASP A 41 -23.80 -1.66 -21.18
N VAL A 42 -23.89 -1.64 -22.51
CA VAL A 42 -22.86 -2.18 -23.41
C VAL A 42 -22.26 -1.07 -24.26
N ILE A 43 -23.08 -0.38 -25.05
CA ILE A 43 -22.54 0.55 -26.05
C ILE A 43 -21.90 1.78 -25.38
N GLU A 44 -22.63 2.49 -24.54
CA GLU A 44 -22.10 3.67 -23.83
C GLU A 44 -21.04 3.30 -22.80
N ALA A 45 -21.26 2.24 -22.01
CA ALA A 45 -20.27 1.75 -21.05
C ALA A 45 -18.94 1.37 -21.72
N SER A 46 -18.98 0.79 -22.93
CA SER A 46 -17.78 0.38 -23.65
C SER A 46 -16.87 1.51 -24.13
N LYS A 47 -17.33 2.77 -24.07
CA LYS A 47 -16.47 3.94 -24.29
C LYS A 47 -15.46 4.17 -23.16
N SER A 48 -15.71 3.58 -22.00
CA SER A 48 -14.91 3.78 -20.78
C SER A 48 -14.19 2.52 -20.28
N ALA A 49 -14.63 1.33 -20.68
CA ALA A 49 -14.05 0.04 -20.30
C ALA A 49 -14.29 -1.01 -21.37
N LEU A 50 -13.55 -2.13 -21.33
CA LEU A 50 -13.89 -3.28 -22.18
C LEU A 50 -15.13 -3.98 -21.61
N ILE A 51 -16.16 -4.19 -22.43
CA ILE A 51 -17.39 -4.87 -22.01
C ILE A 51 -17.47 -6.22 -22.69
N LEU A 52 -17.52 -7.29 -21.90
CA LEU A 52 -17.88 -8.62 -22.39
C LEU A 52 -19.39 -8.81 -22.26
N VAL A 53 -20.01 -9.36 -23.28
CA VAL A 53 -21.44 -9.70 -23.29
C VAL A 53 -21.58 -11.20 -23.44
N ASP A 54 -22.01 -11.89 -22.38
CA ASP A 54 -22.29 -13.33 -22.37
C ASP A 54 -23.75 -13.59 -22.74
N PHE A 55 -23.97 -14.11 -23.95
CA PHE A 55 -25.26 -14.58 -24.42
C PHE A 55 -25.48 -16.02 -23.97
N TRP A 56 -26.41 -16.20 -23.03
CA TRP A 56 -26.64 -17.47 -22.34
C TRP A 56 -28.12 -17.87 -22.35
N ALA A 57 -28.41 -19.13 -21.95
CA ALA A 57 -29.77 -19.62 -21.74
C ALA A 57 -29.83 -20.64 -20.60
N THR A 58 -31.00 -20.83 -19.98
CA THR A 58 -31.17 -21.73 -18.83
C THR A 58 -30.99 -23.22 -19.17
N TRP A 59 -31.34 -23.60 -20.40
CA TRP A 59 -31.22 -24.95 -20.94
C TRP A 59 -29.80 -25.28 -21.43
N CYS A 60 -28.91 -24.29 -21.47
CA CYS A 60 -27.56 -24.44 -21.98
C CYS A 60 -26.63 -25.08 -20.95
N GLY A 61 -26.27 -26.36 -21.16
CA GLY A 61 -25.31 -27.08 -20.34
C GLY A 61 -23.92 -26.42 -20.28
N PRO A 62 -23.28 -26.10 -21.42
CA PRO A 62 -21.96 -25.46 -21.44
C PRO A 62 -21.92 -24.07 -20.78
N CYS A 63 -23.02 -23.31 -20.81
CA CYS A 63 -23.13 -22.00 -20.16
C CYS A 63 -22.90 -22.10 -18.63
N LYS A 64 -23.28 -23.22 -18.01
CA LYS A 64 -23.05 -23.47 -16.57
C LYS A 64 -21.58 -23.63 -16.21
N GLN A 65 -20.73 -23.96 -17.19
CA GLN A 65 -19.28 -24.04 -17.02
C GLN A 65 -18.63 -22.69 -17.34
N LEU A 66 -19.03 -22.05 -18.45
CA LEU A 66 -18.43 -20.80 -18.88
C LEU A 66 -18.73 -19.64 -17.92
N GLY A 67 -19.98 -19.48 -17.48
CA GLY A 67 -20.40 -18.34 -16.67
C GLY A 67 -19.54 -18.10 -15.43
N PRO A 68 -19.37 -19.11 -14.54
CA PRO A 68 -18.51 -18.96 -13.36
C PRO A 68 -17.04 -18.66 -13.69
N ALA A 69 -16.49 -19.28 -14.75
CA ALA A 69 -15.12 -19.01 -15.19
C ALA A 69 -14.96 -17.56 -15.68
N LEU A 70 -15.91 -17.08 -16.47
CA LEU A 70 -15.94 -15.72 -17.01
C LEU A 70 -16.05 -14.68 -15.89
N GLU A 71 -16.99 -14.88 -14.95
CA GLU A 71 -17.16 -14.02 -13.78
C GLU A 71 -15.91 -13.94 -12.92
N LYS A 72 -15.24 -15.09 -12.69
CA LYS A 72 -14.00 -15.14 -11.92
C LYS A 72 -12.87 -14.37 -12.59
N VAL A 73 -12.67 -14.56 -13.89
CA VAL A 73 -11.62 -13.84 -14.63
C VAL A 73 -11.91 -12.34 -14.65
N VAL A 74 -13.16 -11.93 -14.89
CA VAL A 74 -13.55 -10.51 -14.91
C VAL A 74 -13.30 -9.85 -13.55
N ARG A 75 -13.61 -10.53 -12.44
CA ARG A 75 -13.29 -10.01 -11.09
C ARG A 75 -11.79 -9.84 -10.86
N GLN A 76 -10.95 -10.68 -11.45
CA GLN A 76 -9.48 -10.57 -11.36
C GLN A 76 -8.93 -9.37 -12.16
N MET A 77 -9.70 -8.80 -13.09
CA MET A 77 -9.29 -7.66 -13.91
C MET A 77 -9.51 -6.30 -13.23
N ASN A 78 -9.93 -6.27 -11.95
CA ASN A 78 -10.02 -5.07 -11.10
C ASN A 78 -10.68 -3.85 -11.78
N GLY A 79 -11.74 -4.06 -12.57
CA GLY A 79 -12.50 -2.99 -13.22
C GLY A 79 -12.05 -2.60 -14.63
N ALA A 80 -10.95 -3.17 -15.15
CA ALA A 80 -10.55 -2.99 -16.54
C ALA A 80 -11.54 -3.63 -17.54
N VAL A 81 -12.27 -4.65 -17.07
CA VAL A 81 -13.30 -5.36 -17.84
C VAL A 81 -14.59 -5.44 -17.01
N ARG A 82 -15.73 -5.31 -17.69
CA ARG A 82 -17.05 -5.59 -17.11
C ARG A 82 -17.75 -6.69 -17.91
N LEU A 83 -18.61 -7.44 -17.25
CA LEU A 83 -19.41 -8.50 -17.83
C LEU A 83 -20.89 -8.13 -17.79
N VAL A 84 -21.52 -8.21 -18.95
CA VAL A 84 -22.96 -8.10 -19.12
C VAL A 84 -23.49 -9.45 -19.55
N LYS A 85 -24.51 -9.94 -18.86
CA LYS A 85 -25.13 -11.24 -19.15
C LYS A 85 -26.49 -10.99 -19.79
N ILE A 86 -26.75 -11.67 -20.90
CA ILE A 86 -27.99 -11.54 -21.67
C ILE A 86 -28.59 -12.93 -21.90
N ASP A 87 -29.74 -13.14 -21.27
CA ASP A 87 -30.59 -14.30 -21.51
C ASP A 87 -31.22 -14.19 -22.91
N VAL A 88 -30.83 -15.08 -23.84
CA VAL A 88 -31.30 -15.03 -25.23
C VAL A 88 -32.78 -15.40 -25.36
N ASP A 89 -33.34 -16.18 -24.44
CA ASP A 89 -34.75 -16.57 -24.47
C ASP A 89 -35.65 -15.34 -24.19
N LYS A 90 -35.15 -14.40 -23.37
CA LYS A 90 -35.85 -13.14 -23.03
C LYS A 90 -35.54 -12.00 -23.99
N ASN A 91 -34.46 -12.10 -24.77
CA ASN A 91 -33.95 -11.03 -25.62
C ASN A 91 -33.78 -11.49 -27.08
N GLN A 92 -34.73 -12.29 -27.59
CA GLN A 92 -34.67 -12.89 -28.93
C GLN A 92 -34.40 -11.88 -30.06
N PRO A 93 -35.03 -10.69 -30.10
CA PRO A 93 -34.75 -9.73 -31.18
C PRO A 93 -33.31 -9.22 -31.14
N LEU A 94 -32.75 -8.99 -29.95
CA LEU A 94 -31.35 -8.58 -29.79
C LEU A 94 -30.39 -9.70 -30.23
N ALA A 95 -30.67 -10.94 -29.83
CA ALA A 95 -29.88 -12.10 -30.22
C ALA A 95 -29.87 -12.27 -31.75
N GLN A 96 -31.02 -12.08 -32.42
CA GLN A 96 -31.11 -12.10 -33.88
C GLN A 96 -30.35 -10.94 -34.52
N GLN A 97 -30.49 -9.71 -33.99
CA GLN A 97 -29.81 -8.53 -34.51
C GLN A 97 -28.28 -8.65 -34.44
N LEU A 98 -27.75 -9.26 -33.38
CA LEU A 98 -26.31 -9.50 -33.20
C LEU A 98 -25.84 -10.82 -33.83
N GLY A 99 -26.72 -11.56 -34.52
CA GLY A 99 -26.35 -12.77 -35.24
C GLY A 99 -25.95 -13.94 -34.34
N ILE A 100 -26.51 -14.04 -33.13
CA ILE A 100 -26.23 -15.13 -32.19
C ILE A 100 -26.90 -16.42 -32.70
N GLN A 101 -26.07 -17.38 -33.15
CA GLN A 101 -26.53 -18.66 -33.70
C GLN A 101 -26.54 -19.80 -32.68
N SER A 102 -25.75 -19.68 -31.62
CA SER A 102 -25.63 -20.68 -30.57
C SER A 102 -25.25 -20.03 -29.24
N VAL A 103 -25.50 -20.74 -28.14
CA VAL A 103 -25.09 -20.34 -26.79
C VAL A 103 -24.21 -21.42 -26.14
N PRO A 104 -23.20 -21.03 -25.33
CA PRO A 104 -22.83 -19.65 -25.03
C PRO A 104 -22.09 -18.99 -26.18
N THR A 105 -22.31 -17.69 -26.37
CA THR A 105 -21.51 -16.83 -27.25
C THR A 105 -21.13 -15.58 -26.47
N VAL A 106 -19.86 -15.19 -26.50
CA VAL A 106 -19.36 -14.00 -25.83
C VAL A 106 -18.86 -13.00 -26.85
N TYR A 107 -19.37 -11.77 -26.80
CA TYR A 107 -18.90 -10.66 -27.62
C TYR A 107 -18.13 -9.67 -26.74
N ALA A 108 -17.04 -9.14 -27.26
CA ALA A 108 -16.31 -8.05 -26.63
C ALA A 108 -16.63 -6.72 -27.32
N PHE A 109 -16.98 -5.70 -26.55
CA PHE A 109 -17.26 -4.34 -27.02
C PHE A 109 -16.25 -3.35 -26.46
N LYS A 110 -15.76 -2.46 -27.33
CA LYS A 110 -14.85 -1.36 -26.99
C LYS A 110 -15.20 -0.17 -27.88
N ASN A 111 -15.24 1.03 -27.31
CA ASN A 111 -15.57 2.27 -28.02
C ASN A 111 -16.90 2.22 -28.81
N GLY A 112 -17.90 1.55 -28.23
CA GLY A 112 -19.25 1.43 -28.82
C GLY A 112 -19.38 0.39 -29.93
N GLN A 113 -18.35 -0.42 -30.20
CA GLN A 113 -18.35 -1.38 -31.30
C GLN A 113 -17.92 -2.78 -30.82
N PRO A 114 -18.44 -3.86 -31.43
CA PRO A 114 -17.91 -5.21 -31.21
C PRO A 114 -16.51 -5.32 -31.81
N VAL A 115 -15.53 -5.73 -31.01
CA VAL A 115 -14.12 -5.82 -31.41
C VAL A 115 -13.65 -7.26 -31.59
N ASP A 116 -14.28 -8.23 -30.93
CA ASP A 116 -13.99 -9.65 -31.08
C ASP A 116 -15.10 -10.50 -30.47
N ALA A 117 -15.12 -11.80 -30.75
CA ALA A 117 -16.09 -12.75 -30.20
C ALA A 117 -15.55 -14.18 -30.14
N PHE A 118 -16.13 -14.99 -29.24
CA PHE A 118 -15.96 -16.44 -29.28
C PHE A 118 -17.28 -17.16 -28.97
N ALA A 119 -17.40 -18.40 -29.43
CA ALA A 119 -18.54 -19.27 -29.15
C ALA A 119 -18.10 -20.55 -28.44
N GLY A 120 -18.97 -21.07 -27.57
CA GLY A 120 -18.70 -22.26 -26.76
C GLY A 120 -18.04 -21.96 -25.41
N ALA A 121 -17.91 -23.00 -24.59
CA ALA A 121 -17.26 -22.90 -23.28
C ALA A 121 -15.74 -23.01 -23.43
N LEU A 122 -15.03 -21.99 -22.95
CA LEU A 122 -13.57 -21.94 -22.94
C LEU A 122 -13.02 -22.16 -21.52
N PRO A 123 -11.81 -22.74 -21.36
CA PRO A 123 -11.11 -22.77 -20.08
C PRO A 123 -10.72 -21.36 -19.59
N GLU A 124 -10.56 -21.19 -18.28
CA GLU A 124 -10.16 -19.90 -17.66
C GLU A 124 -8.91 -19.28 -18.29
N SER A 125 -7.91 -20.08 -18.67
CA SER A 125 -6.69 -19.57 -19.31
C SER A 125 -6.98 -18.91 -20.66
N GLN A 126 -7.79 -19.54 -21.51
CA GLN A 126 -8.13 -18.99 -22.82
C GLN A 126 -9.02 -17.75 -22.70
N ILE A 127 -9.88 -17.68 -21.69
CA ILE A 127 -10.65 -16.47 -21.37
C ILE A 127 -9.71 -15.33 -20.99
N LYS A 128 -8.69 -15.59 -20.16
CA LYS A 128 -7.65 -14.61 -19.82
C LYS A 128 -6.91 -14.14 -21.05
N ASP A 129 -6.41 -15.07 -21.88
CA ASP A 129 -5.67 -14.74 -23.10
C ASP A 129 -6.52 -13.88 -24.05
N PHE A 130 -7.80 -14.20 -24.20
CA PHE A 130 -8.75 -13.42 -24.99
C PHE A 130 -8.88 -11.99 -24.45
N ILE A 131 -9.09 -11.81 -23.15
CA ILE A 131 -9.22 -10.50 -22.52
C ILE A 131 -7.92 -9.70 -22.63
N THR A 132 -6.79 -10.29 -22.27
CA THR A 132 -5.47 -9.63 -22.30
C THR A 132 -5.15 -9.12 -23.70
N ARG A 133 -5.40 -9.93 -24.74
CA ARG A 133 -5.20 -9.51 -26.14
C ARG A 133 -6.03 -8.29 -26.51
N LEU A 134 -7.26 -8.16 -26.00
CA LEU A 134 -8.16 -7.04 -26.31
C LEU A 134 -7.90 -5.78 -25.48
N LEU A 135 -7.32 -5.95 -24.29
CA LEU A 135 -6.75 -4.86 -23.52
C LEU A 135 -5.44 -4.35 -24.13
N GLY A 136 -4.73 -5.17 -24.90
CA GLY A 136 -3.39 -4.88 -25.44
C GLY A 136 -2.33 -4.90 -24.33
N ASP A 137 -1.08 -4.50 -24.62
CA ASP A 137 0.03 -4.28 -23.64
C ASP A 137 -0.29 -3.21 -22.57
N THR A 138 -1.57 -2.83 -22.46
CA THR A 138 -2.15 -1.84 -21.56
C THR A 138 -3.30 -2.48 -20.79
N ALA A 139 -3.05 -3.56 -20.04
CA ALA A 139 -3.79 -3.75 -18.81
C ALA A 139 -3.18 -2.77 -17.78
N PRO A 140 -3.93 -1.76 -17.28
CA PRO A 140 -3.42 -0.86 -16.24
C PRO A 140 -2.94 -1.66 -15.01
N VAL A 141 -3.58 -2.79 -14.74
CA VAL A 141 -3.25 -3.70 -13.64
C VAL A 141 -1.86 -4.33 -13.84
N ASP A 142 -1.50 -4.75 -15.05
CA ASP A 142 -0.19 -5.38 -15.30
C ASP A 142 0.93 -4.34 -15.33
N GLN A 143 0.68 -3.13 -15.84
CA GLN A 143 1.65 -2.05 -15.81
C GLN A 143 1.90 -1.53 -14.39
N LEU A 144 0.85 -1.38 -13.57
CA LEU A 144 0.99 -0.99 -12.16
C LEU A 144 1.66 -2.09 -11.34
N ALA A 145 1.34 -3.36 -11.58
CA ALA A 145 2.00 -4.48 -10.93
C ALA A 145 3.50 -4.57 -11.30
N GLN A 146 3.85 -4.34 -12.57
CA GLN A 146 5.25 -4.26 -13.00
C GLN A 146 5.96 -3.05 -12.39
N ALA A 147 5.32 -1.87 -12.37
CA ALA A 147 5.87 -0.68 -11.73
C ALA A 147 6.12 -0.92 -10.23
N LEU A 148 5.18 -1.59 -9.55
CA LEU A 148 5.32 -1.95 -8.14
C LEU A 148 6.53 -2.87 -7.93
N ALA A 149 6.69 -3.90 -8.75
CA ALA A 149 7.83 -4.82 -8.66
C ALA A 149 9.17 -4.10 -8.89
N VAL A 150 9.22 -3.17 -9.85
CA VAL A 150 10.41 -2.34 -10.12
C VAL A 150 10.73 -1.45 -8.91
N ALA A 151 9.73 -0.79 -8.32
CA ALA A 151 9.92 0.07 -7.15
C ALA A 151 10.45 -0.71 -5.93
N GLU A 152 9.94 -1.92 -5.69
CA GLU A 152 10.41 -2.80 -4.62
C GLU A 152 11.86 -3.25 -4.82
N GLU A 153 12.23 -3.57 -6.05
CA GLU A 153 13.61 -3.94 -6.40
C GLU A 153 14.56 -2.76 -6.17
N MET A 154 14.19 -1.56 -6.63
CA MET A 154 14.97 -0.34 -6.40
C MET A 154 15.15 -0.06 -4.90
N LEU A 155 14.08 -0.21 -4.11
CA LEU A 155 14.15 -0.04 -2.67
C LEU A 155 15.06 -1.08 -2.02
N THR A 156 15.05 -2.32 -2.50
CA THR A 156 15.92 -3.40 -2.04
C THR A 156 17.39 -3.11 -2.34
N GLN A 157 17.67 -2.58 -3.54
CA GLN A 157 19.00 -2.16 -3.98
C GLN A 157 19.50 -0.88 -3.30
N GLY A 158 18.65 -0.21 -2.51
CA GLY A 158 19.00 0.99 -1.75
C GLY A 158 18.69 2.30 -2.46
N ASP A 159 18.14 2.27 -3.67
CA ASP A 159 17.63 3.45 -4.37
C ASP A 159 16.23 3.84 -3.86
N ALA A 160 16.19 4.36 -2.63
CA ALA A 160 14.95 4.80 -2.00
C ALA A 160 14.30 5.98 -2.73
N ALA A 161 15.10 6.88 -3.31
CA ALA A 161 14.60 8.07 -4.01
C ALA A 161 13.90 7.70 -5.33
N GLY A 162 14.51 6.84 -6.14
CA GLY A 162 13.90 6.33 -7.36
C GLY A 162 12.66 5.47 -7.08
N ALA A 163 12.73 4.60 -6.07
CA ALA A 163 11.57 3.81 -5.63
C ALA A 163 10.38 4.71 -5.20
N ALA A 164 10.66 5.79 -4.45
CA ALA A 164 9.63 6.73 -4.00
C ALA A 164 8.90 7.41 -5.18
N GLN A 165 9.62 7.76 -6.25
CA GLN A 165 9.01 8.35 -7.45
C GLN A 165 8.01 7.38 -8.11
N ILE A 166 8.39 6.09 -8.22
CA ILE A 166 7.52 5.09 -8.85
C ILE A 166 6.30 4.80 -7.96
N PHE A 167 6.47 4.63 -6.65
CA PHE A 167 5.33 4.44 -5.74
C PHE A 167 4.37 5.64 -5.76
N ALA A 168 4.89 6.87 -5.82
CA ALA A 168 4.05 8.07 -5.96
C ALA A 168 3.29 8.08 -7.29
N GLN A 169 3.92 7.65 -8.38
CA GLN A 169 3.25 7.52 -9.68
C GLN A 169 2.14 6.46 -9.63
N ILE A 170 2.38 5.31 -8.99
CA ILE A 170 1.35 4.28 -8.79
C ILE A 170 0.16 4.85 -8.03
N LEU A 171 0.39 5.58 -6.94
CA LEU A 171 -0.67 6.20 -6.14
C LEU A 171 -1.42 7.32 -6.87
N ALA A 172 -0.80 7.99 -7.84
CA ALA A 172 -1.49 8.96 -8.70
C ALA A 172 -2.53 8.28 -9.61
N HIS A 173 -2.31 7.03 -9.99
CA HIS A 173 -3.22 6.23 -10.81
C HIS A 173 -4.18 5.38 -9.99
N ASP A 174 -3.71 4.79 -8.90
CA ASP A 174 -4.47 4.00 -7.94
C ASP A 174 -4.20 4.52 -6.52
N PRO A 175 -4.97 5.54 -6.06
CA PRO A 175 -4.86 6.08 -4.70
C PRO A 175 -5.15 5.06 -3.60
N GLU A 176 -5.68 3.88 -3.97
CA GLU A 176 -6.11 2.84 -3.06
C GLU A 176 -5.12 1.65 -3.02
N SER A 177 -3.99 1.75 -3.72
CA SER A 177 -2.91 0.77 -3.68
C SER A 177 -2.22 0.78 -2.31
N ALA A 178 -2.55 -0.22 -1.49
CA ALA A 178 -1.96 -0.37 -0.16
C ALA A 178 -0.46 -0.69 -0.24
N GLU A 179 -0.05 -1.44 -1.25
CA GLU A 179 1.34 -1.83 -1.52
C GLU A 179 2.19 -0.61 -1.85
N ALA A 180 1.71 0.28 -2.73
CA ALA A 180 2.44 1.48 -3.08
C ALA A 180 2.54 2.47 -1.92
N LEU A 181 1.47 2.63 -1.13
CA LEU A 181 1.51 3.46 0.08
C LEU A 181 2.50 2.90 1.11
N ALA A 182 2.45 1.59 1.38
CA ALA A 182 3.42 0.91 2.25
C ALA A 182 4.86 1.00 1.72
N GLY A 183 5.02 0.98 0.39
CA GLY A 183 6.28 1.24 -0.30
C GLY A 183 6.84 2.62 0.01
N LEU A 184 6.04 3.69 -0.17
CA LEU A 184 6.42 5.05 0.19
C LEU A 184 6.84 5.16 1.66
N VAL A 185 6.07 4.60 2.58
CA VAL A 185 6.42 4.61 4.01
C VAL A 185 7.78 3.98 4.25
N ARG A 186 8.07 2.82 3.63
CA ARG A 186 9.38 2.17 3.74
C ARG A 186 10.52 2.99 3.10
N THR A 187 10.25 3.71 2.01
CA THR A 187 11.25 4.62 1.41
C THR A 187 11.63 5.74 2.37
N GLU A 188 10.64 6.35 3.04
CA GLU A 188 10.88 7.41 4.03
C GLU A 188 11.61 6.90 5.27
N ILE A 189 11.29 5.69 5.74
CA ILE A 189 12.02 5.04 6.83
C ILE A 189 13.50 4.86 6.45
N LYS A 190 13.79 4.36 5.24
CA LYS A 190 15.17 4.22 4.76
C LYS A 190 15.88 5.56 4.61
N ALA A 191 15.15 6.62 4.25
CA ALA A 191 15.67 7.98 4.18
C ALA A 191 15.83 8.65 5.56
N GLY A 192 15.42 7.99 6.66
CA GLY A 192 15.47 8.53 8.02
C GLY A 192 14.37 9.56 8.33
N GLN A 193 13.37 9.73 7.45
CA GLN A 193 12.29 10.71 7.60
C GLN A 193 11.07 10.09 8.30
N LEU A 194 11.21 9.73 9.57
CA LEU A 194 10.19 8.97 10.31
C LEU A 194 8.88 9.75 10.52
N GLU A 195 8.93 11.08 10.62
CA GLU A 195 7.73 11.93 10.68
C GLU A 195 6.96 11.92 9.36
N GLN A 196 7.68 11.93 8.23
CA GLN A 196 7.05 11.89 6.92
C GLN A 196 6.43 10.51 6.64
N ALA A 197 7.13 9.44 7.03
CA ALA A 197 6.59 8.08 7.03
C ALA A 197 5.26 7.97 7.81
N GLN A 198 5.17 8.61 8.98
CA GLN A 198 3.94 8.65 9.77
C GLN A 198 2.81 9.38 9.07
N ARG A 199 3.09 10.53 8.45
CA ARG A 199 2.07 11.32 7.75
C ARG A 199 1.41 10.52 6.64
N PHE A 200 2.18 9.73 5.90
CA PHE A 200 1.61 8.84 4.87
C PHE A 200 0.67 7.78 5.47
N LEU A 201 1.03 7.18 6.62
CA LEU A 201 0.16 6.22 7.32
C LEU A 201 -1.12 6.88 7.87
N ASP A 202 -1.02 8.11 8.36
CA ASP A 202 -2.17 8.85 8.91
C ASP A 202 -3.14 9.31 7.82
N GLN A 203 -2.62 9.60 6.62
CA GLN A 203 -3.42 9.99 5.45
C GLN A 203 -3.95 8.79 4.65
N ALA A 204 -3.55 7.56 5.00
CA ALA A 204 -4.01 6.36 4.31
C ALA A 204 -5.55 6.22 4.42
N PRO A 205 -6.26 5.94 3.31
CA PRO A 205 -7.71 5.74 3.31
C PRO A 205 -8.16 4.74 4.40
N ALA A 206 -9.27 5.03 5.08
CA ALA A 206 -9.73 4.24 6.24
C ALA A 206 -9.83 2.73 5.97
N LYS A 207 -10.21 2.35 4.74
CA LYS A 207 -10.32 0.95 4.32
C LYS A 207 -8.98 0.20 4.17
N LEU A 208 -7.86 0.92 4.04
CA LEU A 208 -6.52 0.33 3.93
C LEU A 208 -5.84 0.17 5.29
N GLN A 209 -6.38 0.76 6.36
CA GLN A 209 -5.76 0.77 7.69
C GLN A 209 -5.50 -0.65 8.23
N THR A 210 -6.33 -1.63 7.86
CA THR A 210 -6.19 -3.04 8.25
C THR A 210 -5.51 -3.91 7.18
N HIS A 211 -5.06 -3.32 6.08
CA HIS A 211 -4.38 -4.05 5.01
C HIS A 211 -3.01 -4.55 5.47
N ALA A 212 -2.62 -5.76 5.09
CA ALA A 212 -1.40 -6.40 5.54
C ALA A 212 -0.14 -5.56 5.26
N ALA A 213 -0.04 -4.96 4.07
CA ALA A 213 1.08 -4.10 3.69
C ALA A 213 1.19 -2.84 4.59
N ILE A 214 0.07 -2.22 4.93
CA ILE A 214 0.02 -1.03 5.80
C ILE A 214 0.41 -1.39 7.23
N LEU A 215 -0.09 -2.52 7.74
CA LEU A 215 0.28 -3.03 9.07
C LEU A 215 1.78 -3.32 9.15
N ALA A 216 2.36 -3.95 8.13
CA ALA A 216 3.78 -4.20 8.05
C ALA A 216 4.60 -2.90 8.02
N ALA A 217 4.17 -1.90 7.23
CA ALA A 217 4.84 -0.60 7.18
C ALA A 217 4.77 0.15 8.52
N ARG A 218 3.64 0.08 9.23
CA ARG A 218 3.50 0.65 10.58
C ARG A 218 4.42 -0.03 11.58
N ALA A 219 4.49 -1.36 11.57
CA ALA A 219 5.42 -2.10 12.42
C ALA A 219 6.90 -1.74 12.11
N ALA A 220 7.25 -1.57 10.84
CA ALA A 220 8.59 -1.14 10.43
C ALA A 220 8.91 0.28 10.93
N LEU A 221 7.95 1.21 10.88
CA LEU A 221 8.10 2.56 11.42
C LEU A 221 8.28 2.55 12.94
N ASP A 222 7.48 1.76 13.64
CA ASP A 222 7.57 1.64 15.11
C ASP A 222 8.93 1.06 15.52
N LEU A 223 9.43 0.06 14.79
CA LEU A 223 10.78 -0.48 14.99
C LEU A 223 11.85 0.57 14.72
N ALA A 224 11.77 1.30 13.60
CA ALA A 224 12.73 2.36 13.26
C ALA A 224 12.78 3.45 14.34
N ARG A 225 11.61 3.82 14.89
CA ARG A 225 11.52 4.76 16.02
C ARG A 225 12.06 4.21 17.32
N GLN A 226 11.88 2.92 17.59
CA GLN A 226 12.49 2.28 18.75
C GLN A 226 14.02 2.30 18.62
N LEU A 227 14.56 2.03 17.44
CA LEU A 227 16.00 2.15 17.18
C LEU A 227 16.49 3.59 17.36
N GLU A 228 15.73 4.59 16.89
CA GLU A 228 16.04 6.01 17.11
C GLU A 228 15.96 6.41 18.60
N LYS A 229 14.92 5.97 19.32
CA LYS A 229 14.70 6.25 20.75
C LYS A 229 15.69 5.54 21.66
N THR A 230 16.17 4.36 21.26
CA THR A 230 17.24 3.68 21.98
C THR A 230 18.53 4.48 21.88
N GLY A 231 18.64 5.39 20.89
CA GLY A 231 19.80 6.22 20.62
C GLY A 231 21.00 5.35 20.26
N SER A 232 21.53 5.48 19.04
CA SER A 232 22.87 4.93 18.83
C SER A 232 23.79 5.51 19.91
N THR A 233 24.72 4.71 20.44
CA THR A 233 25.71 5.22 21.40
C THR A 233 26.39 6.48 20.88
N ALA A 234 26.54 6.63 19.55
CA ALA A 234 27.02 7.84 18.89
C ALA A 234 26.11 9.08 19.08
N ASP A 235 24.79 8.93 18.97
CA ASP A 235 23.84 10.04 19.13
C ASP A 235 23.74 10.48 20.59
N LEU A 236 23.67 9.53 21.50
CA LEU A 236 23.65 9.80 22.94
C LEU A 236 24.97 10.46 23.39
N ARG A 237 26.13 10.01 22.87
CA ARG A 237 27.43 10.68 23.07
C ARG A 237 27.42 12.13 22.56
N ARG A 238 26.87 12.39 21.36
CA ARG A 238 26.77 13.74 20.80
C ARG A 238 25.88 14.65 21.65
N LYS A 239 24.67 14.20 22.00
CA LYS A 239 23.76 14.97 22.85
C LYS A 239 24.36 15.23 24.24
N LEU A 240 25.10 14.25 24.77
CA LEU A 240 25.83 14.42 26.03
C LEU A 240 27.00 15.41 25.91
N ALA A 241 27.66 15.49 24.76
CA ALA A 241 28.70 16.49 24.52
C ALA A 241 28.11 17.91 24.46
N GLU A 242 26.91 18.07 23.92
CA GLU A 242 26.16 19.34 23.89
C GLU A 242 25.62 19.73 25.28
N ASN A 243 25.18 18.75 26.07
CA ASN A 243 24.72 18.97 27.45
C ASN A 243 25.38 17.97 28.44
N PRO A 244 26.61 18.24 28.91
CA PRO A 244 27.36 17.30 29.74
C PRO A 244 26.75 16.99 31.10
N GLN A 245 25.79 17.81 31.56
CA GLN A 245 25.12 17.69 32.86
C GLN A 245 23.77 16.97 32.77
N ASP A 246 23.36 16.52 31.59
CA ASP A 246 22.12 15.76 31.44
C ASP A 246 22.29 14.32 31.95
N HIS A 247 21.85 14.08 33.18
CA HIS A 247 21.91 12.76 33.80
C HIS A 247 20.98 11.74 33.12
N GLN A 248 19.89 12.18 32.49
CA GLN A 248 19.00 11.27 31.77
C GLN A 248 19.69 10.73 30.53
N ILE A 249 20.36 11.59 29.76
CA ILE A 249 21.11 11.17 28.57
C ILE A 249 22.26 10.22 28.95
N ARG A 250 22.98 10.46 30.06
CA ARG A 250 24.00 9.51 30.55
C ARG A 250 23.40 8.17 30.92
N PHE A 251 22.23 8.17 31.55
CA PHE A 251 21.56 6.94 31.96
C PHE A 251 21.11 6.12 30.73
N ASP A 252 20.51 6.77 29.75
CA ASP A 252 20.11 6.14 28.49
C ASP A 252 21.34 5.61 27.73
N LEU A 253 22.46 6.36 27.74
CA LEU A 253 23.73 5.94 27.15
C LEU A 253 24.30 4.69 27.85
N ALA A 254 24.21 4.61 29.17
CA ALA A 254 24.62 3.43 29.92
C ALA A 254 23.82 2.18 29.52
N LEU A 255 22.50 2.32 29.32
CA LEU A 255 21.65 1.23 28.86
C LEU A 255 21.98 0.81 27.42
N ALA A 256 22.22 1.78 26.53
CA ALA A 256 22.61 1.52 25.15
C ALA A 256 23.96 0.78 25.06
N TYR A 257 24.94 1.15 25.90
CA TYR A 257 26.21 0.42 26.00
C TYR A 257 26.02 -1.01 26.50
N PHE A 258 25.22 -1.20 27.55
CA PHE A 258 24.94 -2.53 28.08
C PHE A 258 24.26 -3.42 27.02
N ALA A 259 23.31 -2.89 26.26
CA ALA A 259 22.66 -3.59 25.16
C ALA A 259 23.62 -3.94 24.00
N SER A 260 24.71 -3.18 23.85
CA SER A 260 25.74 -3.38 22.81
C SER A 260 26.96 -4.17 23.31
N ASP A 261 26.88 -4.78 24.50
CA ASP A 261 27.97 -5.51 25.17
C ASP A 261 29.21 -4.66 25.53
N GLU A 262 29.09 -3.33 25.51
CA GLU A 262 30.12 -2.37 25.96
C GLU A 262 30.06 -2.19 27.49
N ARG A 263 30.30 -3.27 28.25
CA ARG A 263 30.06 -3.35 29.71
C ARG A 263 30.80 -2.29 30.53
N GLU A 264 32.06 -2.00 30.22
CA GLU A 264 32.86 -1.01 30.94
C GLU A 264 32.30 0.40 30.77
N ALA A 265 31.98 0.78 29.53
CA ALA A 265 31.40 2.09 29.21
C ALA A 265 30.03 2.28 29.87
N ALA A 266 29.22 1.21 29.92
CA ALA A 266 27.93 1.22 30.61
C ALA A 266 28.07 1.55 32.12
N VAL A 267 29.05 0.94 32.78
CA VAL A 267 29.30 1.17 34.20
C VAL A 267 29.86 2.57 34.47
N ASP A 268 30.81 3.02 33.65
CA ASP A 268 31.44 4.33 33.83
C ASP A 268 30.43 5.49 33.73
N GLU A 269 29.45 5.41 32.82
CA GLU A 269 28.39 6.42 32.73
C GLU A 269 27.51 6.48 33.99
N LEU A 270 27.14 5.32 34.57
CA LEU A 270 26.37 5.27 35.82
C LEU A 270 27.17 5.78 37.02
N LEU A 271 28.46 5.43 37.11
CA LEU A 271 29.35 5.94 38.15
C LEU A 271 29.51 7.46 38.06
N GLU A 272 29.57 8.02 36.85
CA GLU A 272 29.65 9.47 36.65
C GLU A 272 28.37 10.19 37.08
N ILE A 273 27.18 9.60 36.85
CA ILE A 273 25.93 10.13 37.42
C ILE A 273 26.02 10.15 38.94
N ILE A 274 26.38 9.02 39.57
CA ILE A 274 26.45 8.90 41.05
C ILE A 274 27.47 9.88 41.64
N LYS A 275 28.59 10.11 40.95
CA LYS A 275 29.62 11.08 41.36
C LYS A 275 29.11 12.52 41.34
N ARG A 276 28.25 12.87 40.39
CA ARG A 276 27.71 14.24 40.23
C ARG A 276 26.47 14.48 41.07
N ASP A 277 25.52 13.55 41.05
CA ASP A 277 24.29 13.61 41.82
C ASP A 277 23.88 12.19 42.29
N ARG A 278 24.21 11.90 43.56
CA ARG A 278 23.92 10.62 44.21
C ARG A 278 22.43 10.31 44.30
N LYS A 279 21.56 11.33 44.34
CA LYS A 279 20.11 11.20 44.56
C LYS A 279 19.30 11.34 43.30
N TRP A 280 19.94 11.58 42.15
CA TRP A 280 19.26 11.75 40.88
C TRP A 280 18.26 10.61 40.63
N ASN A 281 17.01 10.98 40.32
CA ASN A 281 15.92 10.06 39.98
C ASN A 281 15.75 8.90 40.97
N ASP A 282 15.63 9.21 42.27
CA ASP A 282 15.48 8.23 43.35
C ASP A 282 16.59 7.15 43.36
N GLU A 283 17.84 7.60 43.16
CA GLU A 283 19.02 6.73 43.04
C GLU A 283 18.97 5.74 41.87
N ALA A 284 18.28 6.08 40.77
CA ALA A 284 18.13 5.21 39.60
C ALA A 284 19.48 4.68 39.08
N ALA A 285 20.51 5.54 39.00
CA ALA A 285 21.83 5.13 38.53
C ALA A 285 22.48 4.07 39.43
N ARG A 286 22.35 4.21 40.76
CA ARG A 286 22.86 3.22 41.73
C ARG A 286 22.10 1.90 41.64
N LYS A 287 20.76 1.97 41.55
CA LYS A 287 19.91 0.77 41.41
C LYS A 287 20.25 0.02 40.13
N GLN A 288 20.39 0.71 39.01
CA GLN A 288 20.77 0.13 37.73
C GLN A 288 22.17 -0.49 37.76
N LEU A 289 23.13 0.16 38.43
CA LEU A 289 24.48 -0.36 38.58
C LEU A 289 24.51 -1.67 39.40
N VAL A 290 23.66 -1.80 40.43
CA VAL A 290 23.48 -3.06 41.16
C VAL A 290 22.90 -4.14 40.24
N THR A 291 21.91 -3.80 39.41
CA THR A 291 21.36 -4.72 38.39
C THR A 291 22.43 -5.20 37.41
N PHE A 292 23.35 -4.34 36.98
CA PHE A 292 24.49 -4.74 36.14
C PHE A 292 25.43 -5.72 36.86
N PHE A 293 25.72 -5.51 38.15
CA PHE A 293 26.54 -6.45 38.92
C PHE A 293 25.90 -7.83 39.06
N ASP A 294 24.58 -7.88 39.24
CA ASP A 294 23.85 -9.14 39.31
C ASP A 294 23.86 -9.85 37.96
N ALA A 295 23.77 -9.11 36.85
CA ALA A 295 23.83 -9.64 35.49
C ALA A 295 25.23 -10.16 35.12
N PHE A 296 26.30 -9.45 35.48
CA PHE A 296 27.68 -9.86 35.20
C PHE A 296 28.15 -10.99 36.12
N GLY A 297 27.61 -11.05 37.33
CA GLY A 297 28.01 -11.99 38.37
C GLY A 297 28.90 -11.33 39.43
N GLN A 298 28.78 -11.84 40.66
CA GLN A 298 29.39 -11.27 41.86
C GLN A 298 30.93 -11.36 41.89
N THR A 299 31.49 -12.33 41.15
CA THR A 299 32.94 -12.58 41.06
C THR A 299 33.54 -12.10 39.74
N ASP A 300 32.75 -11.45 38.88
CA ASP A 300 33.25 -10.87 37.63
C ASP A 300 34.26 -9.74 37.93
N PRO A 301 35.41 -9.67 37.24
CA PRO A 301 36.43 -8.66 37.48
C PRO A 301 35.91 -7.22 37.41
N LEU A 302 35.02 -6.92 36.46
CA LEU A 302 34.44 -5.59 36.29
C LEU A 302 33.50 -5.26 37.46
N THR A 303 32.72 -6.23 37.94
CA THR A 303 31.89 -6.06 39.16
C THR A 303 32.76 -5.71 40.38
N ILE A 304 33.87 -6.43 40.60
CA ILE A 304 34.79 -6.20 41.73
C ILE A 304 35.40 -4.79 41.65
N GLU A 305 35.93 -4.41 40.48
CA GLU A 305 36.54 -3.10 40.28
C GLU A 305 35.52 -1.97 40.47
N SER A 306 34.33 -2.12 39.89
CA SER A 306 33.28 -1.11 39.91
C SER A 306 32.71 -0.90 41.31
N ARG A 307 32.61 -1.95 42.13
CA ARG A 307 32.24 -1.82 43.55
C ARG A 307 33.26 -1.01 44.34
N ARG A 308 34.54 -1.19 44.06
CA ARG A 308 35.61 -0.39 44.68
C ARG A 308 35.50 1.08 44.26
N LYS A 309 35.27 1.36 42.97
CA LYS A 309 35.03 2.74 42.46
C LYS A 309 33.80 3.37 43.12
N LEU A 310 32.68 2.64 43.18
CA LEU A 310 31.44 3.09 43.81
C LEU A 310 31.63 3.41 45.29
N SER A 311 32.31 2.54 46.04
CA SER A 311 32.62 2.78 47.45
C SER A 311 33.44 4.07 47.62
N ALA A 312 34.49 4.26 46.82
CA ALA A 312 35.28 5.49 46.85
C ALA A 312 34.44 6.74 46.56
N ILE A 313 33.50 6.69 45.60
CA ILE A 313 32.61 7.80 45.28
C ILE A 313 31.60 8.09 46.40
N LEU A 314 31.11 7.07 47.11
CA LEU A 314 30.12 7.24 48.17
C LEU A 314 30.73 7.77 49.48
N PHE A 315 32.00 7.44 49.75
CA PHE A 315 32.70 7.79 50.99
C PHE A 315 33.78 8.87 50.83
N SER A 316 33.94 9.45 49.64
CA SER A 316 34.61 10.75 49.42
C SER A 316 33.68 11.92 49.73
#